data_AF-A0A819WZS1-F1
#
_entry.id   AF-A0A819WZS1-F1
#
_cell.length_a   1.000
_cell.length_b   1.000
_cell.length_c   1.000
_cell.angle_alpha   90.00
_cell.angle_beta   90.00
_cell.angle_gamma   90.00
#
_symmetry.space_group_name_H-M   'P 1'
#
loop_
_entity.id
_entity.type
_entity.pdbx_description
1 polymer ?
#
loop_
_entity_poly.entity_id
_entity_poly.type
_entity_poly.pdbx_seq_one_letter_code
_entity_poly.pdbx_strand_id
1 'polypeptide(L)'
;MLLIEKNQNKNDPLFRNLQFNLCELQNEERERNIKKQDNLFNGKNITKNNFCQDEIDKILHQTDSVESNEYNQLLTNSDRLWIITHVQNRRRERKSLQDYLRKNHEIFTLQHTLNIKHDEIERWENHLRQEEIALAKAEKHIVEDLALFDQFLDACNRSANDAAFRVDEESRKKDELVNEIKRLQKTLISYHNDQNHLTDILKQSRRYQQFLFKFAPKNYSLYFTKPEQLLDIFTEMEEKSLPLVEKSQYTSEILDKVHSTINNTITEQNHEVEQLQLKIDQLEELIKHEIEHEISCQNTLIQYKNEKNDPFIEQIKKTIEILYKRHVISDDIGISTVYMLQTIENKIKSLLNIIEHMDSSAVMEAEKFREIAIRTMERQEKLRQEKIMNDLKHQKALLRTSAPPFPKVLYICI
;
A
#
# COMPACT_ATOMS: atom_id res chain seq x y z
N MET A 1 28.52 -34.56 -11.11
CA MET A 1 28.07 -34.28 -9.73
C MET A 1 28.18 -32.79 -9.52
N LEU A 2 27.16 -31.96 -9.28
CA LEU A 2 25.78 -32.11 -8.81
C LEU A 2 25.11 -30.77 -9.18
N LEU A 3 24.38 -30.63 -10.29
CA LEU A 3 23.50 -29.45 -10.50
C LEU A 3 22.58 -29.49 -11.75
N ILE A 4 22.39 -30.64 -12.42
CA ILE A 4 21.55 -30.73 -13.63
C ILE A 4 20.18 -31.41 -13.39
N GLU A 5 19.87 -31.84 -12.17
CA GLU A 5 18.65 -32.65 -11.91
C GLU A 5 17.42 -31.91 -11.36
N LYS A 6 17.39 -30.57 -11.28
CA LYS A 6 16.22 -29.86 -10.68
C LYS A 6 15.11 -29.41 -11.64
N ASN A 7 15.20 -29.65 -12.94
CA ASN A 7 14.27 -29.04 -13.92
C ASN A 7 13.38 -30.01 -14.71
N GLN A 8 13.21 -31.27 -14.27
CA GLN A 8 12.36 -32.23 -15.01
C GLN A 8 10.90 -32.33 -14.55
N ASN A 9 10.45 -31.57 -13.54
CA ASN A 9 9.09 -31.72 -12.98
C ASN A 9 8.04 -30.68 -13.38
N LYS A 10 8.32 -29.79 -14.36
CA LYS A 10 7.34 -28.76 -14.80
C LYS A 10 6.29 -29.27 -15.80
N ASN A 11 6.44 -30.47 -16.33
CA ASN A 11 5.49 -31.09 -17.29
C ASN A 11 4.67 -32.24 -16.69
N ASP A 12 4.73 -32.43 -15.37
CA ASP A 12 3.99 -33.49 -14.71
C ASP A 12 2.48 -33.12 -14.69
N PRO A 13 1.57 -33.95 -15.26
CA PRO A 13 0.14 -33.63 -15.33
C PRO A 13 -0.48 -33.39 -13.95
N LEU A 14 0.10 -33.97 -12.91
CA LEU A 14 -0.28 -33.77 -11.50
C LEU A 14 0.08 -32.38 -10.98
N PHE A 15 1.22 -31.81 -11.38
CA PHE A 15 1.64 -30.47 -10.96
C PHE A 15 0.85 -29.38 -11.68
N ARG A 16 0.56 -29.59 -12.97
CA ARG A 16 -0.32 -28.70 -13.75
C ARG A 16 -1.77 -28.75 -13.25
N ASN A 17 -2.27 -29.94 -12.90
CA ASN A 17 -3.58 -30.07 -12.25
C ASN A 17 -3.59 -29.47 -10.84
N LEU A 18 -2.54 -29.62 -10.03
CA LEU A 18 -2.50 -28.97 -8.72
C LEU A 18 -2.50 -27.45 -8.83
N GLN A 19 -1.76 -26.90 -9.79
CA GLN A 19 -1.66 -25.45 -10.00
C GLN A 19 -2.94 -24.87 -10.63
N PHE A 20 -3.60 -25.65 -11.51
CA PHE A 20 -4.92 -25.31 -12.05
C PHE A 20 -6.01 -25.40 -10.97
N ASN A 21 -6.00 -26.46 -10.15
CA ASN A 21 -6.92 -26.62 -9.01
C ASN A 21 -6.70 -25.57 -7.92
N LEU A 22 -5.45 -25.14 -7.66
CA LEU A 22 -5.15 -24.03 -6.76
C LEU A 22 -5.67 -22.70 -7.32
N CYS A 23 -5.57 -22.49 -8.63
CA CYS A 23 -6.10 -21.30 -9.29
C CYS A 23 -7.64 -21.30 -9.29
N GLU A 24 -8.28 -22.43 -9.58
CA GLU A 24 -9.74 -22.58 -9.49
C GLU A 24 -10.25 -22.42 -8.05
N LEU A 25 -9.58 -23.00 -7.05
CA LEU A 25 -9.95 -22.81 -5.64
C LEU A 25 -9.76 -21.36 -5.20
N GLN A 26 -8.70 -20.68 -5.64
CA GLN A 26 -8.47 -19.25 -5.37
C GLN A 26 -9.49 -18.37 -6.10
N ASN A 27 -9.91 -18.73 -7.31
CA ASN A 27 -10.92 -18.00 -8.06
C ASN A 27 -12.32 -18.25 -7.48
N GLU A 28 -12.65 -19.45 -7.02
CA GLU A 28 -13.87 -19.74 -6.29
C GLU A 28 -13.92 -19.06 -4.92
N GLU A 29 -12.79 -18.95 -4.22
CA GLU A 29 -12.71 -18.24 -2.94
C GLU A 29 -12.79 -16.72 -3.14
N ARG A 30 -12.20 -16.18 -4.22
CA ARG A 30 -12.40 -14.80 -4.68
C ARG A 30 -13.84 -14.54 -5.09
N GLU A 31 -14.48 -15.41 -5.85
CA GLU A 31 -15.89 -15.28 -6.21
C GLU A 31 -16.80 -15.37 -4.98
N ARG A 32 -16.49 -16.25 -4.02
CA ARG A 32 -17.21 -16.31 -2.75
C ARG A 32 -17.00 -15.04 -1.92
N ASN A 33 -15.82 -14.44 -1.96
CA ASN A 33 -15.53 -13.18 -1.27
C ASN A 33 -16.15 -11.98 -1.96
N ILE A 34 -16.16 -11.92 -3.31
CA ILE A 34 -16.88 -10.92 -4.10
C ILE A 34 -18.39 -11.06 -3.85
N LYS A 35 -18.95 -12.27 -3.89
CA LYS A 35 -20.37 -12.51 -3.54
C LYS A 35 -20.67 -12.15 -2.07
N LYS A 36 -19.75 -12.34 -1.13
CA LYS A 36 -19.90 -11.88 0.27
C LYS A 36 -19.80 -10.36 0.38
N GLN A 37 -18.95 -9.71 -0.42
CA GLN A 37 -18.75 -8.26 -0.45
C GLN A 37 -19.93 -7.57 -1.14
N ASP A 38 -20.44 -8.12 -2.24
CA ASP A 38 -21.69 -7.74 -2.92
C ASP A 38 -22.91 -7.98 -2.03
N ASN A 39 -22.95 -9.06 -1.24
CA ASN A 39 -24.01 -9.26 -0.26
C ASN A 39 -23.88 -8.33 0.97
N LEU A 40 -22.68 -7.80 1.26
CA LEU A 40 -22.46 -6.74 2.26
C LEU A 40 -22.82 -5.36 1.70
N PHE A 41 -22.57 -5.12 0.40
CA PHE A 41 -22.78 -3.84 -0.29
C PHE A 41 -24.24 -3.66 -0.75
N ASN A 42 -24.88 -4.71 -1.29
CA ASN A 42 -26.30 -4.72 -1.65
C ASN A 42 -27.23 -5.07 -0.48
N GLY A 43 -26.69 -5.63 0.61
CA GLY A 43 -27.50 -6.11 1.73
C GLY A 43 -28.06 -5.04 2.66
N LYS A 44 -27.55 -3.79 2.65
CA LYS A 44 -28.01 -2.77 3.61
C LYS A 44 -28.15 -1.31 3.17
N ASN A 45 -27.51 -0.78 2.12
CA ASN A 45 -27.26 0.68 2.12
C ASN A 45 -27.60 1.53 0.87
N ILE A 46 -28.42 1.11 -0.09
CA ILE A 46 -28.75 1.99 -1.25
C ILE A 46 -30.24 2.37 -1.37
N THR A 47 -31.17 1.67 -0.71
CA THR A 47 -32.59 2.04 -0.72
C THR A 47 -33.12 2.65 0.58
N LYS A 48 -32.32 2.70 1.65
CA LYS A 48 -32.70 3.37 2.90
C LYS A 48 -32.18 4.80 3.03
N ASN A 49 -31.05 5.14 2.38
CA ASN A 49 -30.53 6.50 2.44
C ASN A 49 -31.35 7.51 1.63
N ASN A 50 -31.98 7.12 0.51
CA ASN A 50 -32.86 8.05 -0.22
C ASN A 50 -34.23 8.20 0.44
N PHE A 51 -34.71 7.20 1.21
CA PHE A 51 -35.95 7.31 1.97
C PHE A 51 -35.74 8.18 3.21
N CYS A 52 -34.61 8.01 3.92
CA CYS A 52 -34.27 8.88 5.03
C CYS A 52 -33.91 10.30 4.58
N GLN A 53 -33.21 10.52 3.46
CA GLN A 53 -32.87 11.89 3.04
C GLN A 53 -34.11 12.67 2.59
N ASP A 54 -35.03 12.07 1.82
CA ASP A 54 -36.29 12.74 1.42
C ASP A 54 -37.25 12.97 2.60
N GLU A 55 -37.22 12.09 3.60
CA GLU A 55 -38.04 12.22 4.82
C GLU A 55 -37.40 13.20 5.81
N ILE A 56 -36.05 13.27 5.88
CA ILE A 56 -35.29 14.27 6.61
C ILE A 56 -35.38 15.65 5.94
N ASP A 57 -35.37 15.76 4.61
CA ASP A 57 -35.55 17.04 3.90
C ASP A 57 -37.00 17.53 3.97
N LYS A 58 -37.98 16.61 4.01
CA LYS A 58 -39.38 16.96 4.35
C LYS A 58 -39.53 17.37 5.80
N ILE A 59 -38.83 16.73 6.74
CA ILE A 59 -38.83 17.11 8.15
C ILE A 59 -38.11 18.44 8.33
N LEU A 60 -36.96 18.69 7.67
CA LEU A 60 -36.20 19.94 7.74
C LEU A 60 -36.96 21.12 7.12
N HIS A 61 -37.63 20.94 5.99
CA HIS A 61 -38.51 21.98 5.44
C HIS A 61 -39.81 22.14 6.23
N GLN A 62 -40.30 21.11 6.92
CA GLN A 62 -41.39 21.24 7.88
C GLN A 62 -40.92 21.91 9.18
N THR A 63 -39.72 21.65 9.69
CA THR A 63 -39.20 22.26 10.93
C THR A 63 -38.74 23.69 10.70
N ASP A 64 -38.12 24.01 9.55
CA ASP A 64 -37.77 25.40 9.22
C ASP A 64 -39.02 26.27 8.96
N SER A 65 -40.13 25.68 8.51
CA SER A 65 -41.41 26.39 8.33
C SER A 65 -42.33 26.36 9.54
N VAL A 66 -42.17 25.42 10.48
CA VAL A 66 -43.03 25.24 11.66
C VAL A 66 -42.37 25.76 12.94
N GLU A 67 -41.06 25.57 13.15
CA GLU A 67 -40.38 26.03 14.38
C GLU A 67 -40.15 27.54 14.43
N SER A 68 -39.99 28.21 13.27
CA SER A 68 -39.94 29.68 13.21
C SER A 68 -41.30 30.36 13.25
N ASN A 69 -42.39 29.68 12.83
CA ASN A 69 -43.73 30.29 12.73
C ASN A 69 -44.64 30.01 13.94
N GLU A 70 -44.45 28.92 14.69
CA GLU A 70 -45.30 28.67 15.86
C GLU A 70 -44.88 29.47 17.10
N TYR A 71 -43.63 29.93 17.19
CA TYR A 71 -43.18 30.76 18.33
C TYR A 71 -43.34 32.27 18.11
N ASN A 72 -43.61 32.72 16.88
CA ASN A 72 -43.78 34.13 16.53
C ASN A 72 -45.19 34.48 16.02
N GLN A 73 -46.19 33.64 16.30
CA GLN A 73 -47.58 34.07 16.15
C GLN A 73 -47.95 35.04 17.27
N LEU A 74 -47.88 36.32 16.93
CA LEU A 74 -48.26 37.46 17.75
C LEU A 74 -49.57 37.18 18.49
N LEU A 75 -49.49 36.98 19.80
CA LEU A 75 -50.65 36.95 20.69
C LEU A 75 -51.51 38.18 20.40
N THR A 76 -52.73 37.98 19.90
CA THR A 76 -53.59 39.12 19.54
C THR A 76 -53.87 39.95 20.80
N ASN A 77 -54.12 41.26 20.65
CA ASN A 77 -54.45 42.11 21.81
C ASN A 77 -55.65 41.57 22.62
N SER A 78 -56.55 40.82 21.96
CA SER A 78 -57.68 40.13 22.59
C SER A 78 -57.23 38.96 23.47
N ASP A 79 -56.24 38.17 23.03
CA ASP A 79 -55.71 37.03 23.79
C ASP A 79 -54.85 37.49 24.99
N ARG A 80 -54.11 38.60 24.84
CA ARG A 80 -53.41 39.25 25.96
C ARG A 80 -54.39 39.76 27.01
N LEU A 81 -55.46 40.43 26.58
CA LEU A 81 -56.51 40.92 27.49
C LEU A 81 -57.32 39.78 28.09
N TRP A 82 -57.57 38.69 27.37
CA TRP A 82 -58.22 37.49 27.89
C TRP A 82 -57.36 36.80 28.95
N ILE A 83 -56.05 36.66 28.75
CA ILE A 83 -55.13 36.14 29.77
C ILE A 83 -55.08 37.08 30.98
N ILE A 84 -54.96 38.40 30.78
CA ILE A 84 -54.93 39.38 31.89
C ILE A 84 -56.24 39.32 32.70
N THR A 85 -57.40 39.25 32.05
CA THR A 85 -58.72 39.18 32.71
C THR A 85 -59.00 37.81 33.34
N HIS A 86 -58.60 36.69 32.72
CA HIS A 86 -58.72 35.35 33.30
C HIS A 86 -57.74 35.11 34.46
N VAL A 87 -56.54 35.69 34.41
CA VAL A 87 -55.57 35.67 35.52
C VAL A 87 -56.03 36.57 36.66
N GLN A 88 -56.69 37.70 36.37
CA GLN A 88 -57.32 38.56 37.39
C GLN A 88 -58.57 37.93 38.04
N ASN A 89 -59.28 37.04 37.34
CA ASN A 89 -60.52 36.41 37.82
C ASN A 89 -60.34 35.02 38.47
N ARG A 90 -59.13 34.45 38.51
CA ARG A 90 -58.81 33.40 39.47
C ARG A 90 -58.62 34.08 40.83
N ARG A 91 -59.62 33.95 41.71
CA ARG A 91 -59.58 34.30 43.14
C ARG A 91 -58.14 34.34 43.67
N ARG A 92 -57.71 35.51 44.18
CA ARG A 92 -56.52 35.66 45.01
C ARG A 92 -56.67 34.82 46.27
N GLU A 93 -56.48 33.51 46.19
CA GLU A 93 -55.80 32.82 47.28
C GLU A 93 -54.44 33.49 47.35
N ARG A 94 -54.20 34.27 48.41
CA ARG A 94 -52.90 34.88 48.67
C ARG A 94 -51.90 33.75 48.92
N LYS A 95 -51.35 33.17 47.86
CA LYS A 95 -50.10 32.42 47.95
C LYS A 95 -49.09 33.37 48.58
N SER A 96 -48.36 32.88 49.57
CA SER A 96 -47.43 33.72 50.32
C SER A 96 -46.45 34.35 49.33
N LEU A 97 -46.00 35.58 49.59
CA LEU A 97 -44.93 36.20 48.79
C LEU A 97 -43.73 35.24 48.65
N GLN A 98 -43.48 34.43 49.67
CA GLN A 98 -42.49 33.36 49.66
C GLN A 98 -42.76 32.28 48.61
N ASP A 99 -44.01 31.89 48.37
CA ASP A 99 -44.37 30.90 47.35
C ASP A 99 -44.23 31.47 45.94
N TYR A 100 -44.51 32.76 45.75
CA TYR A 100 -44.29 33.46 44.49
C TYR A 100 -42.79 33.59 44.20
N LEU A 101 -42.00 34.04 45.17
CA LEU A 101 -40.55 34.12 45.05
C LEU A 101 -39.93 32.73 44.82
N ARG A 102 -40.44 31.69 45.48
CA ARG A 102 -40.01 30.30 45.26
C ARG A 102 -40.29 29.83 43.84
N LYS A 103 -41.50 30.07 43.32
CA LYS A 103 -41.86 29.70 41.94
C LYS A 103 -41.08 30.48 40.90
N ASN A 104 -40.87 31.78 41.12
CA ASN A 104 -40.03 32.56 40.22
C ASN A 104 -38.59 32.03 40.24
N HIS A 105 -38.04 31.76 41.42
CA HIS A 105 -36.71 31.16 41.54
C HIS A 105 -36.64 29.79 40.85
N GLU A 106 -37.65 28.94 41.02
CA GLU A 106 -37.78 27.64 40.34
C GLU A 106 -37.81 27.81 38.82
N ILE A 107 -38.60 28.76 38.30
CA ILE A 107 -38.66 29.09 36.87
C ILE A 107 -37.28 29.58 36.37
N PHE A 108 -36.61 30.47 37.09
CA PHE A 108 -35.27 30.93 36.71
C PHE A 108 -34.24 29.81 36.72
N THR A 109 -34.27 28.91 37.71
CA THR A 109 -33.37 27.76 37.76
C THR A 109 -33.61 26.79 36.61
N LEU A 110 -34.88 26.52 36.29
CA LEU A 110 -35.24 25.67 35.15
C LEU A 110 -34.84 26.32 33.83
N GLN A 111 -35.07 27.62 33.66
CA GLN A 111 -34.67 28.36 32.47
C GLN A 111 -33.15 28.39 32.30
N HIS A 112 -32.40 28.60 33.39
CA HIS A 112 -30.94 28.54 33.37
C HIS A 112 -30.43 27.14 33.01
N THR A 113 -31.05 26.09 33.58
CA THR A 113 -30.69 24.69 33.27
C THR A 113 -31.04 24.34 31.83
N LEU A 114 -32.19 24.78 31.33
CA LEU A 114 -32.57 24.61 29.92
C LEU A 114 -31.59 25.32 28.99
N ASN A 115 -31.21 26.57 29.27
CA ASN A 115 -30.23 27.29 28.46
C ASN A 115 -28.87 26.57 28.45
N ILE A 116 -28.38 26.10 29.60
CA ILE A 116 -27.14 25.29 29.65
C ILE A 116 -27.29 24.02 28.80
N LYS A 117 -28.45 23.35 28.85
CA LYS A 117 -28.68 22.14 28.08
C LYS A 117 -28.77 22.40 26.59
N HIS A 118 -29.39 23.50 26.16
CA HIS A 118 -29.38 23.92 24.75
C HIS A 118 -27.97 24.26 24.28
N ASP A 119 -27.19 25.03 25.05
CA ASP A 119 -25.80 25.34 24.70
C ASP A 119 -24.94 24.06 24.62
N GLU A 120 -25.20 23.08 25.48
CA GLU A 120 -24.53 21.78 25.46
C GLU A 120 -24.92 20.97 24.22
N ILE A 121 -26.21 20.94 23.87
CA ILE A 121 -26.71 20.28 22.65
C ILE A 121 -26.09 20.91 21.41
N GLU A 122 -26.09 22.24 21.29
CA GLU A 122 -25.53 22.95 20.13
C GLU A 122 -24.03 22.63 19.94
N ARG A 123 -23.27 22.49 21.04
CA ARG A 123 -21.86 22.07 20.97
C ARG A 123 -21.72 20.65 20.43
N TRP A 124 -22.54 19.72 20.90
CA TRP A 124 -22.52 18.33 20.41
C TRP A 124 -22.95 18.24 18.95
N GLU A 125 -23.96 18.99 18.53
CA GLU A 125 -24.39 19.07 17.13
C GLU A 125 -23.30 19.64 16.22
N ASN A 126 -22.59 20.68 16.66
CA ASN A 126 -21.46 21.22 15.91
C ASN A 126 -20.30 20.24 15.81
N HIS A 127 -20.01 19.48 16.88
CA HIS A 127 -19.00 18.44 16.85
C HIS A 127 -19.40 17.30 15.89
N LEU A 128 -20.66 16.84 15.98
CA LEU A 128 -21.20 15.80 15.10
C LEU A 128 -21.14 16.23 13.64
N ARG A 129 -21.55 17.47 13.32
CA ARG A 129 -21.46 18.02 11.94
C ARG A 129 -20.02 18.04 11.42
N GLN A 130 -19.05 18.39 12.26
CA GLN A 130 -17.64 18.36 11.86
C GLN A 130 -17.14 16.94 11.60
N GLU A 131 -17.53 15.98 12.44
CA GLU A 131 -17.21 14.56 12.24
C GLU A 131 -17.87 14.01 10.98
N GLU A 132 -19.13 14.33 10.70
CA GLU A 132 -19.83 13.93 9.48
C GLU A 132 -19.13 14.45 8.22
N ILE A 133 -18.71 15.72 8.21
CA ILE A 133 -17.96 16.30 7.09
C ILE A 133 -16.59 15.61 6.92
N ALA A 134 -15.90 15.30 8.02
CA ALA A 134 -14.63 14.60 7.98
C ALA A 134 -14.79 13.17 7.43
N LEU A 135 -15.83 12.46 7.87
CA LEU A 135 -16.17 11.12 7.39
C LEU A 135 -16.53 11.13 5.90
N ALA A 136 -17.36 12.06 5.45
CA ALA A 136 -17.74 12.18 4.04
C ALA A 136 -16.52 12.42 3.13
N LYS A 137 -15.54 13.22 3.59
CA LYS A 137 -14.28 13.42 2.87
C LYS A 137 -13.44 12.14 2.83
N ALA A 138 -13.33 11.43 3.95
CA ALA A 138 -12.59 10.17 4.02
C ALA A 138 -13.22 9.09 3.12
N GLU A 139 -14.56 8.98 3.12
CA GLU A 139 -15.30 8.07 2.24
C GLU A 139 -15.05 8.40 0.78
N LYS A 140 -15.13 9.67 0.40
CA LYS A 140 -14.83 10.11 -0.98
C LYS A 140 -13.42 9.71 -1.41
N HIS A 141 -12.41 9.91 -0.56
CA HIS A 141 -11.03 9.50 -0.88
C HIS A 141 -10.91 7.98 -1.05
N ILE A 142 -11.57 7.19 -0.20
CA ILE A 142 -11.57 5.72 -0.34
C ILE A 142 -12.21 5.31 -1.66
N VAL A 143 -13.32 5.95 -2.07
CA VAL A 143 -13.97 5.67 -3.35
C VAL A 143 -13.07 6.03 -4.54
N GLU A 144 -12.36 7.17 -4.47
CA GLU A 144 -11.39 7.57 -5.49
C GLU A 144 -10.22 6.58 -5.58
N ASP A 145 -9.67 6.16 -4.44
CA ASP A 145 -8.58 5.17 -4.38
C ASP A 145 -9.01 3.80 -4.91
N LEU A 146 -10.25 3.36 -4.62
CA LEU A 146 -10.81 2.13 -5.18
C LEU A 146 -10.92 2.21 -6.71
N ALA A 147 -11.37 3.35 -7.25
CA ALA A 147 -11.47 3.52 -8.70
C ALA A 147 -10.09 3.52 -9.39
N LEU A 148 -9.07 4.09 -8.74
CA LEU A 148 -7.69 4.02 -9.23
C LEU A 148 -7.14 2.59 -9.18
N PHE A 149 -7.47 1.85 -8.12
CA PHE A 149 -7.07 0.45 -7.98
C PHE A 149 -7.69 -0.44 -9.05
N ASP A 150 -8.98 -0.25 -9.36
CA ASP A 150 -9.66 -0.99 -10.42
C ASP A 150 -9.02 -0.71 -11.80
N GLN A 151 -8.70 0.56 -12.09
CA GLN A 151 -7.98 0.93 -13.31
C GLN A 151 -6.60 0.28 -13.40
N PHE A 152 -5.89 0.20 -12.26
CA PHE A 152 -4.60 -0.48 -12.19
C PHE A 152 -4.73 -1.98 -12.45
N LEU A 153 -5.74 -2.64 -11.87
CA LEU A 153 -6.01 -4.06 -12.12
C LEU A 153 -6.33 -4.31 -13.60
N ASP A 154 -7.15 -3.46 -14.21
CA ASP A 154 -7.46 -3.57 -15.64
C ASP A 154 -6.22 -3.40 -16.52
N ALA A 155 -5.35 -2.43 -16.22
CA ALA A 155 -4.10 -2.23 -16.94
C ALA A 155 -3.16 -3.43 -16.78
N CYS A 156 -3.06 -3.98 -15.56
CA CYS A 156 -2.23 -5.14 -15.26
C CYS A 156 -2.75 -6.39 -15.97
N ASN A 157 -4.07 -6.62 -15.96
CA ASN A 157 -4.72 -7.72 -16.67
C ASN A 157 -4.50 -7.61 -18.19
N ARG A 158 -4.63 -6.41 -18.77
CA ARG A 158 -4.34 -6.18 -20.19
C ARG A 158 -2.89 -6.47 -20.52
N SER A 159 -1.95 -5.93 -19.76
CA SER A 159 -0.52 -6.16 -19.99
C SER A 159 -0.15 -7.64 -19.83
N ALA A 160 -0.73 -8.34 -18.86
CA ALA A 160 -0.51 -9.77 -18.64
C ALA A 160 -1.06 -10.60 -19.81
N ASN A 161 -2.26 -10.27 -20.30
CA ASN A 161 -2.86 -10.92 -21.45
C ASN A 161 -2.08 -10.65 -22.74
N ASP A 162 -1.62 -9.43 -22.97
CA ASP A 162 -0.79 -9.08 -24.13
C ASP A 162 0.55 -9.84 -24.09
N ALA A 163 1.18 -9.96 -22.92
CA ALA A 163 2.39 -10.75 -22.75
C ALA A 163 2.13 -12.24 -23.02
N ALA A 164 1.03 -12.79 -22.51
CA ALA A 164 0.63 -14.18 -22.78
C ALA A 164 0.37 -14.42 -24.27
N PHE A 165 -0.34 -13.52 -24.94
CA PHE A 165 -0.61 -13.61 -26.37
C PHE A 165 0.69 -13.61 -27.20
N ARG A 166 1.64 -12.74 -26.87
CA ARG A 166 2.96 -12.72 -27.54
C ARG A 166 3.72 -14.02 -27.34
N VAL A 167 3.70 -14.59 -26.12
CA VAL A 167 4.33 -15.89 -25.84
C VAL A 167 3.68 -17.02 -26.66
N ASP A 168 2.36 -17.01 -26.77
CA ASP A 168 1.63 -18.00 -27.57
C ASP A 168 1.91 -17.84 -29.07
N GLU A 169 1.97 -16.61 -29.58
CA GLU A 169 2.31 -16.32 -30.97
C GLU A 169 3.73 -16.78 -31.32
N GLU A 170 4.72 -16.44 -30.49
CA GLU A 170 6.10 -16.88 -30.67
C GLU A 170 6.25 -18.40 -30.53
N SER A 171 5.47 -19.03 -29.64
CA SER A 171 5.42 -20.49 -29.53
C SER A 171 4.87 -21.15 -30.79
N ARG A 172 3.84 -20.56 -31.42
CA ARG A 172 3.30 -21.04 -32.71
C ARG A 172 4.33 -20.93 -33.84
N LYS A 173 4.99 -19.77 -33.99
CA LYS A 173 6.05 -19.58 -35.00
C LYS A 173 7.18 -20.59 -34.81
N LYS A 174 7.58 -20.82 -33.56
CA LYS A 174 8.58 -21.84 -33.21
C LYS A 174 8.13 -23.24 -33.63
N ASP A 175 6.89 -23.62 -33.35
CA ASP A 175 6.36 -24.93 -33.71
C ASP A 175 6.28 -25.12 -35.24
N GLU A 176 5.93 -24.08 -35.99
CA GLU A 176 5.97 -24.07 -37.46
C GLU A 176 7.40 -24.28 -38.00
N LEU A 177 8.39 -23.55 -37.47
CA LEU A 177 9.79 -23.73 -37.84
C LEU A 177 10.30 -25.13 -37.48
N VAL A 178 9.93 -25.65 -36.31
CA VAL A 178 10.28 -27.02 -35.91
C VAL A 178 9.67 -28.05 -36.86
N ASN A 179 8.44 -27.84 -37.33
CA ASN A 179 7.81 -28.72 -38.30
C ASN A 179 8.49 -28.65 -39.67
N GLU A 180 8.92 -27.46 -40.11
CA GLU A 180 9.65 -27.30 -41.36
C GLU A 180 11.05 -27.93 -41.28
N ILE A 181 11.76 -27.77 -40.16
CA ILE A 181 13.02 -28.48 -39.91
C ILE A 181 12.81 -29.99 -40.02
N LYS A 182 11.74 -30.54 -39.40
CA LYS A 182 11.43 -31.97 -39.51
C LYS A 182 11.13 -32.37 -40.96
N ARG A 183 10.47 -31.53 -41.75
CA ARG A 183 10.21 -31.77 -43.18
C ARG A 183 11.51 -31.82 -43.97
N LEU A 184 12.39 -30.84 -43.78
CA LEU A 184 13.70 -30.76 -44.44
C LEU A 184 14.60 -31.94 -44.03
N GLN A 185 14.59 -32.33 -42.76
CA GLN A 185 15.30 -33.51 -42.28
C GLN A 185 14.83 -34.79 -42.99
N LYS A 186 13.52 -34.98 -43.19
CA LYS A 186 12.98 -36.11 -43.96
C LYS A 186 13.48 -36.11 -45.41
N THR A 187 13.46 -34.94 -46.07
CA THR A 187 13.97 -34.84 -47.45
C THR A 187 15.47 -35.06 -47.54
N LEU A 188 16.24 -34.61 -46.56
CA LEU A 188 17.68 -34.81 -46.52
C LEU A 188 18.02 -36.30 -46.37
N ILE A 189 17.27 -37.03 -45.53
CA ILE A 189 17.42 -38.47 -45.39
C ILE A 189 17.08 -39.19 -46.71
N SER A 190 16.04 -38.77 -47.44
CA SER A 190 15.72 -39.40 -48.74
C SER A 190 16.82 -39.16 -49.78
N TYR A 191 17.33 -37.92 -49.91
CA TYR A 191 18.44 -37.63 -50.81
C TYR A 191 19.71 -38.39 -50.46
N HIS A 192 20.00 -38.55 -49.16
CA HIS A 192 21.13 -39.34 -48.71
C HIS A 192 21.00 -40.82 -49.12
N ASN A 193 19.80 -41.40 -49.00
CA ASN A 193 19.53 -42.76 -49.45
C ASN A 193 19.69 -42.90 -50.97
N ASP A 194 19.18 -41.94 -51.74
CA ASP A 194 19.33 -41.92 -53.21
C ASP A 194 20.81 -41.79 -53.62
N GLN A 195 21.57 -40.94 -52.93
CA GLN A 195 23.00 -40.77 -53.16
C GLN A 195 23.75 -42.09 -52.91
N ASN A 196 23.43 -42.80 -51.82
CA ASN A 196 24.03 -44.10 -51.52
C ASN A 196 23.69 -45.13 -52.60
N HIS A 197 22.42 -45.18 -53.04
CA HIS A 197 21.98 -46.05 -54.12
C HIS A 197 22.71 -45.79 -55.45
N LEU A 198 22.81 -44.52 -55.87
CA LEU A 198 23.55 -44.12 -57.07
C LEU A 198 25.04 -44.45 -56.97
N THR A 199 25.62 -44.25 -55.79
CA THR A 199 27.03 -44.59 -55.52
C THR A 199 27.28 -46.09 -55.69
N ASP A 200 26.35 -46.93 -55.24
CA ASP A 200 26.45 -48.37 -55.41
C ASP A 200 26.27 -48.81 -56.86
N ILE A 201 25.36 -48.18 -57.62
CA ILE A 201 25.26 -48.38 -59.08
C ILE A 201 26.58 -48.02 -59.76
N LEU A 202 27.17 -46.86 -59.45
CA LEU A 202 28.44 -46.44 -60.05
C LEU A 202 29.58 -47.42 -59.76
N LYS A 203 29.66 -47.97 -58.53
CA LYS A 203 30.63 -49.02 -58.20
C LYS A 203 30.43 -50.26 -59.07
N GLN A 204 29.18 -50.68 -59.29
CA GLN A 204 28.86 -51.83 -60.13
C GLN A 204 29.25 -51.58 -61.60
N SER A 205 28.85 -50.43 -62.17
CA SER A 205 29.21 -50.04 -63.54
C SER A 205 30.73 -49.96 -63.73
N ARG A 206 31.47 -49.45 -62.75
CA ARG A 206 32.94 -49.38 -62.78
C ARG A 206 33.59 -50.76 -62.76
N ARG A 207 33.07 -51.69 -61.96
CA ARG A 207 33.53 -53.08 -61.96
C ARG A 207 33.32 -53.73 -63.33
N TYR A 208 32.16 -53.49 -63.94
CA TYR A 208 31.86 -53.98 -65.29
C TYR A 208 32.76 -53.35 -66.35
N GLN A 209 33.01 -52.04 -66.29
CA GLN A 209 33.95 -51.34 -67.17
C GLN A 209 35.36 -51.94 -67.06
N GLN A 210 35.88 -52.13 -65.84
CA GLN A 210 37.19 -52.74 -65.61
C GLN A 210 37.28 -54.16 -66.17
N PHE A 211 36.21 -54.93 -66.05
CA PHE A 211 36.09 -56.24 -66.68
C PHE A 211 36.18 -56.14 -68.20
N LEU A 212 35.41 -55.26 -68.84
CA LEU A 212 35.45 -55.08 -70.30
C LEU A 212 36.82 -54.60 -70.81
N PHE A 213 37.46 -53.66 -70.10
CA PHE A 213 38.81 -53.18 -70.45
C PHE A 213 39.88 -54.28 -70.36
N LYS A 214 39.69 -55.29 -69.51
CA LYS A 214 40.59 -56.45 -69.43
C LYS A 214 40.54 -57.32 -70.70
N PHE A 215 39.43 -57.27 -71.44
CA PHE A 215 39.21 -58.02 -72.68
C PHE A 215 39.30 -57.18 -73.95
N ALA A 216 39.49 -55.85 -73.84
CA ALA A 216 39.59 -54.96 -75.00
C ALA A 216 40.97 -55.11 -75.70
N PRO A 217 41.03 -55.49 -76.99
CA PRO A 217 42.28 -55.58 -77.74
C PRO A 217 42.92 -54.19 -77.95
N LYS A 218 44.26 -54.10 -77.83
CA LYS A 218 45.03 -52.84 -77.81
C LYS A 218 45.20 -52.12 -79.16
N ASN A 219 44.78 -52.69 -80.28
CA ASN A 219 45.07 -52.11 -81.60
C ASN A 219 43.93 -51.20 -82.05
N TYR A 220 44.07 -49.91 -81.78
CA TYR A 220 43.28 -48.88 -82.45
C TYR A 220 43.96 -48.47 -83.74
N SER A 221 43.26 -48.70 -84.85
CA SER A 221 43.51 -48.08 -86.14
C SER A 221 43.51 -46.56 -86.01
N LEU A 222 44.38 -45.88 -86.76
CA LEU A 222 44.54 -44.43 -86.81
C LEU A 222 43.19 -43.69 -86.80
N TYR A 223 43.03 -42.75 -85.87
CA TYR A 223 41.77 -42.07 -85.53
C TYR A 223 41.16 -41.24 -86.67
N PHE A 224 41.96 -40.82 -87.65
CA PHE A 224 41.49 -40.05 -88.79
C PHE A 224 42.10 -40.58 -90.09
N THR A 225 41.23 -40.98 -91.00
CA THR A 225 41.57 -41.47 -92.36
C THR A 225 41.09 -40.51 -93.44
N LYS A 226 40.22 -39.55 -93.11
CA LYS A 226 39.76 -38.48 -94.01
C LYS A 226 39.70 -37.13 -93.27
N PRO A 227 40.05 -35.99 -93.90
CA PRO A 227 40.08 -34.67 -93.25
C PRO A 227 38.74 -34.21 -92.67
N GLU A 228 37.62 -34.68 -93.23
CA GLU A 228 36.24 -34.32 -92.85
C GLU A 228 35.88 -34.79 -91.42
N GLN A 229 36.47 -35.91 -90.97
CA GLN A 229 36.16 -36.53 -89.68
C GLN A 229 36.55 -35.65 -88.48
N LEU A 230 37.56 -34.78 -88.64
CA LEU A 230 37.93 -33.83 -87.59
C LEU A 230 36.91 -32.69 -87.48
N LEU A 231 36.38 -32.26 -88.62
CA LEU A 231 35.36 -31.22 -88.68
C LEU A 231 34.07 -31.72 -88.02
N ASP A 232 33.64 -32.95 -88.33
CA ASP A 232 32.47 -33.59 -87.74
C ASP A 232 32.56 -33.66 -86.20
N ILE A 233 33.73 -34.03 -85.67
CA ILE A 233 33.97 -34.08 -84.21
C ILE A 233 33.99 -32.67 -83.60
N PHE A 234 34.49 -31.67 -84.34
CA PHE A 234 34.47 -30.29 -83.88
C PHE A 234 33.04 -29.75 -83.82
N THR A 235 32.21 -30.02 -84.84
CA THR A 235 30.78 -29.69 -84.81
C THR A 235 30.03 -30.46 -83.73
N GLU A 236 30.36 -31.73 -83.48
CA GLU A 236 29.76 -32.50 -82.38
C GLU A 236 30.18 -31.95 -81.00
N MET A 237 31.43 -31.47 -80.86
CA MET A 237 31.84 -30.73 -79.66
C MET A 237 31.13 -29.39 -79.53
N GLU A 238 30.92 -28.68 -80.65
CA GLU A 238 30.22 -27.40 -80.67
C GLU A 238 28.74 -27.59 -80.26
N GLU A 239 28.06 -28.59 -80.83
CA GLU A 239 26.71 -29.01 -80.44
C GLU A 239 26.61 -29.43 -78.97
N LYS A 240 27.65 -30.06 -78.40
CA LYS A 240 27.65 -30.46 -76.98
C LYS A 240 28.04 -29.33 -76.03
N SER A 241 28.86 -28.38 -76.48
CA SER A 241 29.34 -27.26 -75.65
C SER A 241 28.33 -26.12 -75.58
N LEU A 242 27.54 -25.87 -76.64
CA LEU A 242 26.52 -24.82 -76.64
C LEU A 242 25.47 -24.99 -75.52
N PRO A 243 24.83 -26.17 -75.35
CA PRO A 243 23.85 -26.38 -74.28
C PRO A 243 24.48 -26.31 -72.89
N LEU A 244 25.77 -26.63 -72.78
CA LEU A 244 26.52 -26.51 -71.53
C LEU A 244 26.75 -25.04 -71.17
N VAL A 245 27.06 -24.20 -72.15
CA VAL A 245 27.18 -22.74 -71.99
C VAL A 245 25.84 -22.15 -71.58
N GLU A 246 24.75 -22.50 -72.27
CA GLU A 246 23.39 -22.05 -71.89
C GLU A 246 23.02 -22.48 -70.48
N LYS A 247 23.30 -23.74 -70.12
CA LYS A 247 23.06 -24.24 -68.76
C LYS A 247 23.90 -23.49 -67.73
N SER A 248 25.16 -23.16 -68.03
CA SER A 248 26.03 -22.40 -67.14
C SER A 248 25.52 -20.96 -66.93
N GLN A 249 25.03 -20.30 -67.98
CA GLN A 249 24.43 -18.97 -67.90
C GLN A 249 23.13 -19.00 -67.09
N TYR A 250 22.24 -19.96 -67.37
CA TYR A 250 21.01 -20.16 -66.61
C TYR A 250 21.28 -20.39 -65.12
N THR A 251 22.28 -21.22 -64.78
CA THR A 251 22.68 -21.41 -63.38
C THR A 251 23.27 -20.16 -62.74
N SER A 252 23.99 -19.34 -63.51
CA SER A 252 24.52 -18.05 -63.02
C SER A 252 23.39 -17.07 -62.71
N GLU A 253 22.39 -16.95 -63.58
CA GLU A 253 21.24 -16.07 -63.33
C GLU A 253 20.42 -16.49 -62.11
N ILE A 254 20.25 -17.80 -61.89
CA ILE A 254 19.62 -18.31 -60.66
C ILE A 254 20.47 -17.94 -59.45
N LEU A 255 21.78 -18.11 -59.55
CA LEU A 255 22.70 -17.80 -58.46
C LEU A 255 22.65 -16.31 -58.10
N ASP A 256 22.58 -15.42 -59.09
CA ASP A 256 22.46 -13.97 -58.88
C ASP A 256 21.12 -13.60 -58.23
N LYS A 257 20.02 -14.25 -58.63
CA LYS A 257 18.71 -14.09 -57.97
C LYS A 257 18.76 -14.54 -56.52
N VAL A 258 19.37 -15.70 -56.24
CA VAL A 258 19.53 -16.22 -54.88
C VAL A 258 20.39 -15.26 -54.06
N HIS A 259 21.51 -14.77 -54.59
CA HIS A 259 22.35 -13.77 -53.93
C HIS A 259 21.58 -12.48 -53.61
N SER A 260 20.78 -11.98 -54.56
CA SER A 260 19.93 -10.81 -54.32
C SER A 260 18.91 -11.06 -53.21
N THR A 261 18.27 -12.24 -53.17
CA THR A 261 17.34 -12.57 -52.09
C THR A 261 18.02 -12.65 -50.73
N ILE A 262 19.18 -13.30 -50.65
CA ILE A 262 19.98 -13.39 -49.42
C ILE A 262 20.38 -12.01 -48.93
N ASN A 263 20.85 -11.13 -49.81
CA ASN A 263 21.25 -9.77 -49.44
C ASN A 263 20.06 -8.98 -48.88
N ASN A 264 18.88 -9.08 -49.50
CA ASN A 264 17.68 -8.42 -48.99
C ASN A 264 17.30 -8.96 -47.60
N THR A 265 17.30 -10.28 -47.42
CA THR A 265 17.01 -10.89 -46.11
C THR A 265 18.04 -10.49 -45.05
N ILE A 266 19.33 -10.41 -45.39
CA ILE A 266 20.38 -9.92 -44.48
C ILE A 266 20.10 -8.46 -44.08
N THR A 267 19.71 -7.60 -45.03
CA THR A 267 19.40 -6.20 -44.71
C THR A 267 18.17 -6.07 -43.81
N GLU A 268 17.14 -6.88 -44.02
CA GLU A 268 15.94 -6.91 -43.17
C GLU A 268 16.28 -7.39 -41.75
N GLN A 269 17.02 -8.50 -41.64
CA GLN A 269 17.46 -9.04 -40.36
C GLN A 269 18.36 -8.07 -39.60
N ASN A 270 19.29 -7.39 -40.28
CA ASN A 270 20.14 -6.37 -39.65
C ASN A 270 19.31 -5.21 -39.09
N HIS A 271 18.25 -4.80 -39.79
CA HIS A 271 17.35 -3.76 -39.28
C HIS A 271 16.57 -4.23 -38.04
N GLU A 272 16.08 -5.47 -38.02
CA GLU A 272 15.42 -6.04 -36.83
C GLU A 272 16.37 -6.13 -35.64
N VAL A 273 17.63 -6.54 -35.87
CA VAL A 273 18.68 -6.58 -34.84
C VAL A 273 18.93 -5.18 -34.27
N GLU A 274 19.01 -4.16 -35.12
CA GLU A 274 19.19 -2.77 -34.70
C GLU A 274 18.01 -2.26 -33.85
N GLN A 275 16.78 -2.61 -34.22
CA GLN A 275 15.59 -2.28 -33.42
C GLN A 275 15.54 -3.01 -32.08
N LEU A 276 15.95 -4.28 -32.05
CA LEU A 276 16.04 -5.04 -30.80
C LEU A 276 17.11 -4.46 -29.88
N GLN A 277 18.26 -4.05 -30.44
CA GLN A 277 19.31 -3.40 -29.68
C GLN A 277 18.83 -2.10 -29.03
N LEU A 278 18.12 -1.24 -29.78
CA LEU A 278 17.51 -0.02 -29.24
C LEU A 278 16.52 -0.30 -28.09
N LYS A 279 15.73 -1.37 -28.18
CA LYS A 279 14.81 -1.77 -27.10
C LYS A 279 15.56 -2.26 -25.87
N ILE A 280 16.66 -3.00 -26.05
CA ILE A 280 17.52 -3.44 -24.94
C ILE A 280 18.09 -2.22 -24.23
N ASP A 281 18.66 -1.26 -24.97
CA ASP A 281 19.25 -0.05 -24.38
C ASP A 281 18.22 0.76 -23.57
N GLN A 282 16.99 0.88 -24.07
CA GLN A 282 15.88 1.52 -23.34
C GLN A 282 15.51 0.80 -22.05
N LEU A 283 15.46 -0.54 -22.07
CA LEU A 283 15.15 -1.33 -20.88
C LEU A 283 16.28 -1.27 -19.85
N GLU A 284 17.53 -1.27 -20.29
CA GLU A 284 18.70 -1.10 -19.41
C GLU A 284 18.67 0.26 -18.70
N GLU A 285 18.28 1.33 -19.40
CA GLU A 285 18.13 2.67 -18.81
C GLU A 285 17.01 2.71 -17.76
N LEU A 286 15.86 2.07 -18.03
CA LEU A 286 14.75 1.95 -17.06
C LEU A 286 15.15 1.15 -15.82
N ILE A 287 15.85 0.03 -15.99
CA ILE A 287 16.37 -0.77 -14.87
C ILE A 287 17.33 0.06 -14.01
N LYS A 288 18.21 0.84 -14.65
CA LYS A 288 19.15 1.70 -13.92
C LYS A 288 18.41 2.75 -13.08
N HIS A 289 17.41 3.41 -13.65
CA HIS A 289 16.59 4.37 -12.92
C HIS A 289 15.85 3.73 -11.73
N GLU A 290 15.31 2.51 -11.92
CA GLU A 290 14.62 1.80 -10.85
C GLU A 290 15.56 1.41 -9.70
N ILE A 291 16.78 0.96 -10.01
CA ILE A 291 17.81 0.65 -9.00
C ILE A 291 18.20 1.92 -8.23
N GLU A 292 18.39 3.05 -8.92
CA GLU A 292 18.70 4.33 -8.27
C GLU A 292 17.56 4.80 -7.35
N HIS A 293 16.31 4.62 -7.78
CA HIS A 293 15.12 4.91 -6.98
C HIS A 293 15.03 3.98 -5.75
N GLU A 294 15.28 2.68 -5.90
CA GLU A 294 15.31 1.72 -4.78
C GLU A 294 16.36 2.12 -3.73
N ILE A 295 17.58 2.48 -4.16
CA ILE A 295 18.64 2.95 -3.27
C ILE A 295 18.19 4.23 -2.53
N SER A 296 17.52 5.15 -3.21
CA SER A 296 16.97 6.37 -2.60
C SER A 296 15.90 6.05 -1.53
N CYS A 297 14.98 5.14 -1.83
CA CYS A 297 13.98 4.65 -0.87
C CYS A 297 14.63 3.93 0.32
N GLN A 298 15.65 3.12 0.10
CA GLN A 298 16.38 2.48 1.20
C GLN A 298 17.11 3.50 2.08
N ASN A 299 17.74 4.51 1.48
CA ASN A 299 18.43 5.57 2.22
C ASN A 299 17.48 6.41 3.06
N THR A 300 16.31 6.78 2.53
CA THR A 300 15.26 7.46 3.31
C THR A 300 14.74 6.56 4.44
N LEU A 301 14.50 5.28 4.18
CA LEU A 301 14.11 4.32 5.22
C LEU A 301 15.17 4.18 6.33
N ILE A 302 16.45 4.20 5.98
CA ILE A 302 17.57 4.18 6.94
C ILE A 302 17.59 5.47 7.76
N GLN A 303 17.35 6.63 7.16
CA GLN A 303 17.21 7.91 7.88
C GLN A 303 16.07 7.84 8.91
N TYR A 304 14.89 7.37 8.52
CA TYR A 304 13.76 7.18 9.44
C TYR A 304 14.03 6.16 10.54
N LYS A 305 14.81 5.10 10.26
CA LYS A 305 15.23 4.14 11.29
C LYS A 305 16.21 4.75 12.30
N ASN A 306 17.08 5.66 11.86
CA ASN A 306 18.05 6.32 12.72
C ASN A 306 17.41 7.40 13.62
N GLU A 307 16.31 8.03 13.18
CA GLU A 307 15.53 8.96 14.01
C GLU A 307 14.80 8.29 15.20
N LYS A 308 14.69 6.95 15.23
CA LYS A 308 14.18 6.22 16.41
C LYS A 308 15.17 6.09 17.57
N ASN A 309 16.40 6.62 17.44
CA ASN A 309 17.28 6.89 18.58
C ASN A 309 16.97 8.26 19.21
N ASP A 310 15.68 8.57 19.32
CA ASP A 310 15.21 9.79 19.98
C ASP A 310 15.58 9.70 21.48
N PRO A 311 16.40 10.61 22.02
CA PRO A 311 16.77 10.63 23.43
C PRO A 311 15.53 10.64 24.35
N PHE A 312 14.40 11.12 23.83
CA PHE A 312 13.11 11.09 24.53
C PHE A 312 12.58 9.66 24.75
N ILE A 313 12.70 8.76 23.76
CA ILE A 313 12.28 7.36 23.92
C ILE A 313 13.17 6.63 24.94
N GLU A 314 14.46 6.95 24.97
CA GLU A 314 15.38 6.40 25.97
C GLU A 314 15.06 6.93 27.39
N GLN A 315 14.70 8.20 27.50
CA GLN A 315 14.25 8.80 28.76
C GLN A 315 12.93 8.17 29.26
N ILE A 316 11.98 7.90 28.36
CA ILE A 316 10.72 7.23 28.70
C ILE A 316 11.00 5.81 29.18
N LYS A 317 11.81 5.03 28.46
CA LYS A 317 12.20 3.67 28.86
C LYS A 317 12.80 3.65 30.26
N LYS A 318 13.72 4.58 30.54
CA LYS A 318 14.36 4.73 31.86
C LYS A 318 13.36 5.10 32.96
N THR A 319 12.39 5.96 32.66
CA THR A 319 11.34 6.36 33.62
C THR A 319 10.39 5.19 33.93
N ILE A 320 10.00 4.42 32.92
CA ILE A 320 9.19 3.21 33.06
C ILE A 320 9.93 2.17 33.90
N GLU A 321 11.23 1.99 33.68
CA GLU A 321 12.07 1.06 34.45
C GLU A 321 12.15 1.46 35.94
N ILE A 322 12.28 2.75 36.24
CA ILE A 322 12.25 3.28 37.61
C ILE A 322 10.89 3.01 38.28
N LEU A 323 9.78 3.26 37.58
CA LEU A 323 8.44 3.03 38.10
C LEU A 323 8.17 1.55 38.33
N TYR A 324 8.60 0.69 37.41
CA TYR A 324 8.48 -0.76 37.54
C TYR A 324 9.24 -1.28 38.78
N LYS A 325 10.52 -0.91 38.93
CA LYS A 325 11.34 -1.32 40.10
C LYS A 325 10.78 -0.84 41.44
N ARG A 326 10.14 0.34 41.47
CA ARG A 326 9.59 0.89 42.72
C ARG A 326 8.28 0.21 43.14
N HIS A 327 7.46 -0.20 42.18
CA HIS A 327 6.10 -0.67 42.46
C HIS A 327 5.91 -2.19 42.31
N VAL A 328 6.88 -2.89 41.72
CA VAL A 328 6.85 -4.35 41.49
C VAL A 328 8.10 -4.98 42.12
N ILE A 329 7.92 -5.94 43.02
CA ILE A 329 9.01 -6.69 43.67
C ILE A 329 9.37 -7.87 42.75
N SER A 330 10.07 -7.61 41.65
CA SER A 330 10.56 -8.66 40.74
C SER A 330 11.85 -8.19 40.04
N ASP A 331 12.97 -8.84 40.36
CA ASP A 331 14.31 -8.55 39.81
C ASP A 331 14.56 -9.27 38.48
N ASP A 332 13.62 -9.16 37.56
CA ASP A 332 13.72 -9.82 36.26
C ASP A 332 14.44 -8.91 35.25
N ILE A 333 15.67 -9.29 34.91
CA ILE A 333 16.54 -8.57 33.97
C ILE A 333 16.12 -8.92 32.54
N GLY A 334 15.78 -7.90 31.74
CA GLY A 334 15.49 -8.06 30.30
C GLY A 334 14.00 -8.08 29.92
N ILE A 335 13.12 -7.67 30.82
CA ILE A 335 11.68 -7.55 30.53
C ILE A 335 11.42 -6.47 29.47
N SER A 336 10.55 -6.78 28.49
CA SER A 336 10.08 -5.82 27.48
C SER A 336 9.40 -4.60 28.12
N THR A 337 9.69 -3.39 27.62
CA THR A 337 9.06 -2.14 28.10
C THR A 337 7.52 -2.21 28.09
N VAL A 338 6.95 -2.93 27.11
CA VAL A 338 5.51 -3.16 27.01
C VAL A 338 4.99 -4.00 28.19
N TYR A 339 5.73 -5.02 28.58
CA TYR A 339 5.37 -5.87 29.72
C TYR A 339 5.50 -5.12 31.06
N MET A 340 6.54 -4.27 31.21
CA MET A 340 6.66 -3.41 32.39
C MET A 340 5.45 -2.47 32.52
N LEU A 341 5.04 -1.84 31.42
CA LEU A 341 3.87 -0.97 31.38
C LEU A 341 2.58 -1.73 31.71
N GLN A 342 2.39 -2.91 31.13
CA GLN A 342 1.21 -3.74 31.39
C GLN A 342 1.10 -4.15 32.87
N THR A 343 2.22 -4.44 33.52
CA THR A 343 2.26 -4.79 34.94
C THR A 343 1.94 -3.58 35.83
N ILE A 344 2.49 -2.42 35.50
CA ILE A 344 2.18 -1.15 36.17
C ILE A 344 0.68 -0.82 36.01
N GLU A 345 0.15 -0.96 34.80
CA GLU A 345 -1.26 -0.73 34.50
C GLU A 345 -2.18 -1.64 35.31
N ASN A 346 -1.87 -2.94 35.38
CA ASN A 346 -2.61 -3.90 36.19
C ASN A 346 -2.55 -3.55 37.69
N LYS A 347 -1.40 -3.04 38.17
CA LYS A 347 -1.28 -2.58 39.56
C LYS A 347 -2.11 -1.33 39.83
N ILE A 348 -2.12 -0.37 38.91
CA ILE A 348 -2.96 0.84 38.99
C ILE A 348 -4.44 0.44 38.98
N LYS A 349 -4.86 -0.49 38.11
CA LYS A 349 -6.22 -1.02 38.08
C LYS A 349 -6.61 -1.67 39.41
N SER A 350 -5.72 -2.47 40.00
CA SER A 350 -5.97 -3.07 41.32
C SER A 350 -6.10 -2.01 42.43
N LEU A 351 -5.25 -0.97 42.42
CA LEU A 351 -5.33 0.12 43.40
C LEU A 351 -6.60 0.96 43.22
N LEU A 352 -6.99 1.24 41.99
CA LEU A 352 -8.24 1.96 41.69
C LEU A 352 -9.47 1.17 42.13
N ASN A 353 -9.49 -0.14 41.89
CA ASN A 353 -10.57 -1.01 42.37
C ASN A 353 -10.67 -1.02 43.90
N ILE A 354 -9.52 -1.02 44.59
CA ILE A 354 -9.47 -0.90 46.06
C ILE A 354 -10.02 0.46 46.52
N ILE A 355 -9.67 1.56 45.83
CA ILE A 355 -10.17 2.91 46.12
C ILE A 355 -11.69 3.00 45.91
N GLU A 356 -12.19 2.43 44.81
CA GLU A 356 -13.61 2.46 44.45
C GLU A 356 -14.51 1.71 45.44
N HIS A 357 -13.96 0.68 46.11
CA HIS A 357 -14.69 -0.13 47.09
C HIS A 357 -14.38 0.23 48.55
N MET A 358 -13.69 1.35 48.82
CA MET A 358 -13.49 1.81 50.20
C MET A 358 -14.80 2.39 50.77
N ASP A 359 -15.16 1.97 51.99
CA ASP A 359 -16.31 2.51 52.71
C ASP A 359 -16.17 4.03 52.91
N SER A 360 -17.09 4.80 52.32
CA SER A 360 -17.11 6.26 52.34
C SER A 360 -17.07 6.85 53.77
N SER A 361 -17.61 6.14 54.76
CA SER A 361 -17.55 6.53 56.17
C SER A 361 -16.14 6.47 56.77
N ALA A 362 -15.36 5.44 56.42
CA ALA A 362 -13.98 5.29 56.90
C ALA A 362 -13.02 6.27 56.21
N VAL A 363 -13.26 6.56 54.93
CA VAL A 363 -12.51 7.58 54.17
C VAL A 363 -12.74 8.98 54.76
N MET A 364 -13.99 9.34 55.08
CA MET A 364 -14.30 10.63 55.68
C MET A 364 -13.69 10.80 57.09
N GLU A 365 -13.60 9.73 57.88
CA GLU A 365 -12.94 9.75 59.19
C GLU A 365 -11.42 9.91 59.04
N ALA A 366 -10.80 9.16 58.13
CA ALA A 366 -9.37 9.28 57.82
C ALA A 366 -9.00 10.66 57.24
N GLU A 367 -9.84 11.25 56.40
CA GLU A 367 -9.67 12.62 55.91
C GLU A 367 -9.75 13.64 57.04
N LYS A 368 -10.73 13.51 57.95
CA LYS A 368 -10.81 14.37 59.14
C LYS A 368 -9.55 14.24 59.99
N PHE A 369 -9.05 13.03 60.24
CA PHE A 369 -7.80 12.83 60.99
C PHE A 369 -6.58 13.43 60.28
N ARG A 370 -6.47 13.25 58.96
CA ARG A 370 -5.37 13.82 58.16
C ARG A 370 -5.44 15.34 58.13
N GLU A 371 -6.62 15.91 57.98
CA GLU A 371 -6.82 17.36 57.97
C GLU A 371 -6.54 17.98 59.34
N ILE A 372 -6.93 17.30 60.43
CA ILE A 372 -6.54 17.68 61.79
C ILE A 372 -5.00 17.62 61.93
N ALA A 373 -4.34 16.55 61.44
CA ALA A 373 -2.89 16.39 61.51
C ALA A 373 -2.12 17.45 60.69
N ILE A 374 -2.61 17.80 59.50
CA ILE A 374 -2.02 18.87 58.68
C ILE A 374 -2.15 20.20 59.42
N ARG A 375 -3.34 20.52 59.94
CA ARG A 375 -3.59 21.76 60.69
C ARG A 375 -2.77 21.83 61.98
N THR A 376 -2.51 20.72 62.66
CA THR A 376 -1.65 20.72 63.87
C THR A 376 -0.18 20.93 63.52
N MET A 377 0.31 20.30 62.45
CA MET A 377 1.68 20.51 61.96
C MET A 377 1.91 21.96 61.53
N GLU A 378 0.97 22.56 60.79
CA GLU A 378 1.05 23.99 60.40
C GLU A 378 1.05 24.94 61.61
N ARG A 379 0.25 24.63 62.64
CA ARG A 379 0.25 25.40 63.89
C ARG A 379 1.58 25.29 64.62
N GLN A 380 2.17 24.09 64.69
CA GLN A 380 3.48 23.88 65.30
C GLN A 380 4.59 24.61 64.56
N GLU A 381 4.55 24.62 63.23
CA GLU A 381 5.54 25.31 62.40
C GLU A 381 5.43 26.84 62.54
N LYS A 382 4.22 27.41 62.55
CA LYS A 382 4.03 28.84 62.82
C LYS A 382 4.55 29.26 64.20
N LEU A 383 4.28 28.45 65.23
CA LEU A 383 4.82 28.70 66.58
C LEU A 383 6.35 28.62 66.62
N ARG A 384 6.97 27.73 65.83
CA ARG A 384 8.43 27.68 65.67
C ARG A 384 8.97 28.95 65.01
N GLN A 385 8.35 29.41 63.93
CA GLN A 385 8.76 30.62 63.23
C GLN A 385 8.62 31.86 64.11
N GLU A 386 7.54 31.97 64.88
CA GLU A 386 7.35 33.06 65.84
C GLU A 386 8.41 33.05 66.95
N LYS A 387 8.75 31.87 67.50
CA LYS A 387 9.85 31.75 68.48
C LYS A 387 11.17 32.23 67.89
N ILE A 388 11.54 31.75 66.70
CA ILE A 388 12.77 32.18 66.02
C ILE A 388 12.76 33.69 65.79
N MET A 389 11.64 34.26 65.34
CA MET A 389 11.52 35.70 65.11
C MET A 389 11.65 36.51 66.41
N ASN A 390 11.05 36.04 67.51
CA ASN A 390 11.13 36.68 68.81
C ASN A 390 12.53 36.60 69.40
N ASP A 391 13.20 35.44 69.28
CA ASP A 391 14.59 35.27 69.70
C ASP A 391 15.53 36.19 68.91
N LEU A 392 15.34 36.31 67.59
CA LEU A 392 16.09 37.25 66.75
C LEU A 392 15.84 38.71 67.14
N LYS A 393 14.59 39.09 67.45
CA LYS A 393 14.25 40.44 67.94
C LYS A 393 14.92 40.70 69.29
N HIS A 394 14.88 39.74 70.20
CA HIS A 394 15.51 39.83 71.53
C HIS A 394 17.03 39.98 71.40
N GLN A 395 17.66 39.16 70.56
CA GLN A 395 19.10 39.24 70.27
C GLN A 395 19.49 40.57 69.63
N LYS A 396 18.69 41.09 68.70
CA LYS A 396 18.90 42.40 68.07
C LYS A 396 18.72 43.56 69.05
N ALA A 397 17.83 43.44 70.04
CA ALA A 397 17.66 44.41 71.11
C ALA A 397 18.88 44.41 72.05
N LEU A 398 19.37 43.23 72.45
CA LEU A 398 20.60 43.09 73.25
C LEU A 398 21.82 43.72 72.54
N LEU A 399 21.96 43.49 71.24
CA LEU A 399 23.02 44.08 70.42
C LEU A 399 22.91 45.61 70.30
N ARG A 400 21.69 46.17 70.34
CA ARG A 400 21.46 47.63 70.36
C ARG A 400 21.81 48.27 71.70
N THR A 401 21.54 47.58 72.82
CA THR A 401 21.93 48.05 74.15
C THR A 401 23.43 47.95 74.40
N SER A 402 24.14 47.04 73.71
CA SER A 402 25.60 46.92 73.80
C SER A 402 26.37 47.75 72.76
N ALA A 403 25.69 48.52 71.91
CA ALA A 403 26.35 49.33 70.89
C ALA A 403 26.88 50.65 71.48
N PRO A 404 28.17 50.99 71.29
CA PRO A 404 28.74 52.23 71.82
C PRO A 404 28.15 53.48 71.13
N PRO A 405 27.99 54.62 71.82
CA PRO A 405 27.35 55.82 71.26
C PRO A 405 28.22 56.45 70.15
N PHE A 406 27.61 56.79 69.02
CA PHE A 406 28.29 57.36 67.86
C PHE A 406 28.88 58.77 68.14
N PRO A 407 30.09 59.09 67.64
CA PRO A 407 30.70 60.42 67.79
C PRO A 407 30.07 61.46 66.85
N LYS A 408 29.84 62.68 67.35
CA LYS A 408 29.37 63.83 66.56
C LYS A 408 30.48 64.30 65.61
N VAL A 409 30.24 64.26 64.30
CA VAL A 409 31.11 64.90 63.30
C VAL A 409 30.71 66.37 63.21
N LEU A 410 31.57 67.25 63.72
CA LEU A 410 31.51 68.70 63.56
C LEU A 410 32.11 69.08 62.20
N TYR A 411 31.29 69.66 61.32
CA TYR A 411 31.80 70.46 60.20
C TYR A 411 32.40 71.76 60.76
N ILE A 412 33.68 72.02 60.49
CA ILE A 412 34.35 73.29 60.78
C ILE A 412 34.13 74.23 59.60
N CYS A 413 33.59 75.41 59.85
CA CYS A 413 33.76 76.58 59.00
C CYS A 413 34.86 77.47 59.59
N ILE A 414 35.81 77.85 58.72
CA ILE A 414 37.02 78.67 58.88
C ILE A 414 38.23 77.94 59.46
#